data_AF-A0A370DCR2-F1
#
_entry.id   AF-A0A370DCR2-F1
#
_cell.length_a   1.000
_cell.length_b   1.000
_cell.length_c   1.000
_cell.angle_alpha   90.00
_cell.angle_beta   90.00
_cell.angle_gamma   90.00
#
_symmetry.space_group_name_H-M   'P 1'
#
loop_
_entity.id
_entity.type
_entity.pdbx_description
1 polymer ?
#
loop_
_entity_poly.entity_id
_entity_poly.type
_entity_poly.pdbx_seq_one_letter_code
_entity_poly.pdbx_strand_id
1 'polypeptide(L)'
;MDTDLKKELDVLVTLRKILSGVVREITPDPGMKHPLSEGTIEDVRQGFMLIAAREKEISEALGKPSLHRPMYKGDTPKTNVVKLHGLSDKKDKD
;
A
#
# COMPACT_ATOMS: atom_id res chain seq x y z
N MET A 1 -7.90 -17.33 -2.80
CA MET A 1 -7.09 -16.69 -1.74
C MET A 1 -6.29 -15.52 -2.32
N ASP A 2 -5.13 -15.73 -2.96
CA ASP A 2 -4.31 -14.60 -3.49
C ASP A 2 -5.02 -13.77 -4.58
N THR A 3 -5.83 -14.41 -5.41
CA THR A 3 -6.63 -13.72 -6.44
C THR A 3 -7.71 -12.83 -5.84
N ASP A 4 -8.26 -13.21 -4.69
CA ASP A 4 -9.34 -12.47 -4.05
C ASP A 4 -8.78 -11.25 -3.31
N LEU A 5 -7.64 -11.45 -2.62
CA LEU A 5 -6.86 -10.37 -2.02
C LEU A 5 -6.41 -9.32 -3.05
N LYS A 6 -5.96 -9.74 -4.25
CA LYS A 6 -5.61 -8.81 -5.32
C LYS A 6 -6.81 -7.98 -5.80
N LYS A 7 -7.98 -8.61 -5.98
CA LYS A 7 -9.20 -7.91 -6.35
C LYS A 7 -9.63 -6.91 -5.27
N GLU A 8 -9.57 -7.31 -4.00
CA GLU A 8 -9.87 -6.43 -2.87
C GLU A 8 -8.92 -5.22 -2.84
N LEU A 9 -7.62 -5.45 -3.04
CA LEU A 9 -6.63 -4.37 -3.14
C LEU A 9 -6.95 -3.41 -4.29
N ASP A 10 -7.29 -3.92 -5.47
CA ASP A 10 -7.64 -3.09 -6.62
C ASP A 10 -8.89 -2.23 -6.35
N VAL A 11 -9.89 -2.79 -5.67
CA VAL A 11 -11.10 -2.05 -5.24
C VAL A 11 -10.74 -0.95 -4.25
N LEU A 12 -9.94 -1.23 -3.22
CA LEU A 12 -9.51 -0.25 -2.23
C LEU A 12 -8.70 0.89 -2.86
N VAL A 13 -7.77 0.55 -3.75
CA VAL A 13 -6.96 1.53 -4.49
C VAL A 13 -7.84 2.44 -5.33
N THR A 14 -8.86 1.87 -5.98
CA THR A 14 -9.81 2.62 -6.80
C THR A 14 -10.68 3.54 -5.94
N LEU A 15 -11.22 3.05 -4.83
CA LEU A 15 -12.01 3.84 -3.88
C LEU A 15 -11.20 5.02 -3.32
N ARG A 16 -9.96 4.77 -2.88
CA ARG A 16 -9.06 5.82 -2.39
C ARG A 16 -8.84 6.92 -3.44
N LYS A 17 -8.63 6.55 -4.70
CA LYS A 17 -8.45 7.51 -5.80
C LYS A 17 -9.70 8.34 -6.05
N ILE A 18 -10.87 7.71 -6.10
CA ILE A 18 -12.15 8.38 -6.32
C ILE A 18 -12.43 9.38 -5.18
N LEU A 19 -12.32 8.92 -3.93
CA LEU A 19 -12.53 9.79 -2.76
C LEU A 19 -11.54 10.95 -2.73
N SER A 20 -10.28 10.71 -3.09
CA SER A 20 -9.27 11.79 -3.17
C SER A 20 -9.62 12.82 -4.24
N GLY A 21 -10.17 12.39 -5.38
CA GLY A 21 -10.67 13.27 -6.43
C GLY A 21 -11.81 14.16 -5.92
N VAL A 22 -12.81 13.55 -5.27
CA VAL A 22 -13.92 14.30 -4.66
C VAL A 22 -13.43 15.31 -3.63
N VAL A 23 -12.53 14.90 -2.71
CA VAL A 23 -11.93 15.81 -1.73
C VAL A 23 -11.25 16.98 -2.41
N ARG A 24 -10.52 16.76 -3.50
CA ARG A 24 -9.85 17.82 -4.25
C ARG A 24 -10.84 18.81 -4.89
N GLU A 25 -11.97 18.32 -5.38
CA GLU A 25 -13.00 19.15 -6.01
C GLU A 25 -13.75 20.03 -4.99
N ILE A 26 -13.97 19.52 -3.78
CA ILE A 26 -14.69 20.26 -2.72
C ILE A 26 -13.78 21.12 -1.84
N THR A 27 -12.46 20.92 -1.92
CA THR A 27 -11.49 21.71 -1.16
C THR A 27 -11.49 23.14 -1.72
N PRO A 28 -11.93 24.14 -0.94
CA PRO A 28 -11.99 25.50 -1.43
C PRO A 28 -10.60 26.16 -1.42
N ASP A 29 -10.50 27.31 -2.08
CA ASP A 29 -9.28 28.11 -2.05
C ASP A 29 -8.92 28.56 -0.62
N PRO A 30 -7.62 28.81 -0.33
CA PRO A 30 -7.18 29.26 0.98
C PRO A 30 -7.95 30.51 1.46
N GLY A 31 -8.43 30.47 2.69
CA GLY A 31 -9.21 31.56 3.30
C GLY A 31 -10.73 31.47 3.07
N MET A 32 -11.20 30.52 2.26
CA MET A 32 -12.62 30.20 2.15
C MET A 32 -13.03 29.11 3.16
N LYS A 33 -14.29 29.15 3.60
CA LYS A 33 -14.85 28.13 4.49
C LYS A 33 -15.09 26.83 3.71
N HIS A 34 -14.66 25.71 4.29
CA HIS A 34 -14.92 24.39 3.73
C HIS A 34 -16.43 24.07 3.70
N PRO A 35 -16.96 23.47 2.61
CA PRO A 35 -18.40 23.19 2.48
C PRO A 35 -18.88 22.08 3.43
N LEU A 36 -17.98 21.17 3.81
CA LEU A 36 -18.26 20.12 4.80
C LEU A 36 -18.07 20.60 6.23
N SER A 37 -18.81 20.00 7.17
CA SER A 37 -18.62 20.21 8.60
C SER A 37 -17.30 19.60 9.09
N GLU A 38 -16.73 20.14 10.17
CA GLU A 38 -15.51 19.60 10.79
C GLU A 38 -15.63 18.10 11.13
N GLY A 39 -16.80 17.66 11.62
CA GLY A 39 -17.06 16.24 11.90
C GLY A 39 -16.97 15.39 10.64
N THR A 40 -17.60 15.83 9.54
CA THR A 40 -17.53 15.12 8.26
C THR A 40 -16.11 15.07 7.70
N ILE A 41 -15.34 16.14 7.85
CA ILE A 41 -13.93 16.16 7.42
C ILE A 41 -13.14 15.12 8.23
N GLU A 42 -13.39 15.02 9.53
CA GLU A 42 -12.75 14.03 10.39
C GLU A 42 -13.15 12.59 10.02
N ASP A 43 -14.43 12.33 9.76
CA ASP A 43 -14.91 11.03 9.29
C ASP A 43 -14.20 10.61 7.99
N VAL A 44 -14.02 11.56 7.06
CA VAL A 44 -13.29 11.32 5.80
C VAL A 44 -11.82 10.98 6.07
N ARG A 45 -11.15 11.67 7.00
CA ARG A 45 -9.76 11.35 7.39
C ARG A 45 -9.66 9.95 7.96
N GLN A 46 -10.56 9.60 8.88
CA GLN A 46 -10.62 8.27 9.48
C GLN A 46 -10.89 7.18 8.43
N GLY A 47 -11.78 7.44 7.48
CA GLY A 47 -12.02 6.56 6.33
C GLY A 47 -10.76 6.29 5.51
N PHE A 48 -9.96 7.32 5.19
CA PHE A 48 -8.69 7.13 4.50
C PHE A 48 -7.68 6.33 5.32
N MET A 49 -7.63 6.53 6.65
CA MET A 49 -6.75 5.73 7.52
C MET A 49 -7.12 4.24 7.49
N LEU A 50 -8.42 3.91 7.53
CA LEU A 50 -8.91 2.54 7.46
C LEU A 50 -8.59 1.88 6.11
N ILE A 51 -8.80 2.60 5.00
CA ILE A 51 -8.44 2.11 3.67
C ILE A 51 -6.94 1.81 3.61
N ALA A 52 -6.10 2.74 4.05
CA ALA A 52 -4.65 2.58 4.03
C ALA A 52 -4.16 1.41 4.91
N ALA A 53 -4.76 1.24 6.10
CA ALA A 53 -4.46 0.11 6.98
C ALA A 53 -4.78 -1.23 6.30
N ARG A 54 -5.95 -1.32 5.65
CA ARG A 54 -6.36 -2.53 4.95
C ARG A 54 -5.51 -2.82 3.71
N GLU A 55 -5.18 -1.80 2.92
CA GLU A 55 -4.27 -1.95 1.78
C GLU A 55 -2.91 -2.50 2.21
N LYS A 56 -2.40 -2.04 3.37
CA LYS A 56 -1.17 -2.53 3.97
C LYS A 56 -1.28 -3.99 4.40
N GLU A 57 -2.33 -4.38 5.13
CA GLU A 57 -2.57 -5.78 5.53
C GLU A 57 -2.56 -6.72 4.33
N ILE A 58 -3.26 -6.35 3.26
CA ILE A 58 -3.32 -7.16 2.03
C ILE A 58 -1.96 -7.23 1.35
N SER A 59 -1.23 -6.11 1.28
CA SER A 59 0.09 -6.06 0.68
C SER A 59 1.11 -6.92 1.44
N GLU A 60 1.02 -6.96 2.77
CA GLU A 60 1.82 -7.84 3.62
C GLU A 60 1.46 -9.31 3.38
N ALA A 61 0.17 -9.65 3.33
CA ALA A 61 -0.30 -11.01 3.05
C ALA A 61 0.13 -11.52 1.66
N LEU A 62 0.21 -10.64 0.66
CA LEU A 62 0.69 -10.96 -0.69
C LEU A 62 2.23 -10.99 -0.81
N GLY A 63 2.97 -10.81 0.28
CA GLY A 63 4.44 -10.77 0.28
C GLY A 63 5.03 -9.55 -0.44
N LYS A 64 4.25 -8.47 -0.56
CA LYS A 64 4.58 -7.23 -1.28
C LYS A 64 4.52 -5.98 -0.37
N PRO A 65 5.12 -5.99 0.84
CA PRO A 65 4.98 -4.89 1.80
C PRO A 65 5.59 -3.56 1.33
N SER A 66 6.43 -3.57 0.29
CA SER A 66 7.28 -2.44 -0.10
C SER A 66 6.85 -1.69 -1.36
N LEU A 67 5.74 -2.09 -2.00
CA LEU A 67 5.39 -1.60 -3.35
C LEU A 67 5.09 -0.09 -3.43
N HIS A 68 4.75 0.55 -2.30
CA HIS A 68 4.37 1.96 -2.24
C HIS A 68 5.39 2.88 -1.57
N ARG A 69 6.52 2.37 -1.05
CA ARG A 69 7.53 3.24 -0.43
C ARG A 69 8.39 3.88 -1.53
N PRO A 70 8.37 5.22 -1.72
CA PRO A 70 9.30 5.87 -2.63
C PRO A 70 10.74 5.57 -2.17
N MET A 71 11.58 5.14 -3.10
CA MET A 71 13.00 4.91 -2.85
C MET A 71 13.79 6.07 -3.47
N TYR A 72 14.83 6.52 -2.78
CA TYR A 72 15.74 7.51 -3.38
C TYR A 72 16.60 6.83 -4.46
N LYS A 73 17.03 7.62 -5.45
CA LYS A 73 17.94 7.14 -6.50
C LYS A 73 19.29 6.82 -5.84
N GLY A 74 19.56 5.54 -5.61
CA GLY A 74 20.75 5.05 -4.90
C GLY A 74 20.46 4.23 -3.65
N ASP A 75 19.19 4.11 -3.22
CA ASP A 75 18.82 3.19 -2.14
C ASP A 75 19.12 1.74 -2.57
N THR A 76 19.97 1.06 -1.81
CA THR A 76 20.20 -0.37 -1.97
C THR A 76 19.11 -1.14 -1.19
N PRO A 77 18.46 -2.15 -1.80
CA PRO A 77 17.48 -2.96 -1.09
C PRO A 77 18.12 -3.61 0.14
N LYS A 78 17.48 -3.50 1.32
CA LYS A 78 17.86 -4.25 2.54
C LYS A 78 17.50 -5.75 2.43
N THR A 79 17.65 -6.35 1.26
CA THR A 79 17.38 -7.78 1.07
C THR A 79 18.56 -8.60 1.57
N ASN A 80 18.28 -9.64 2.36
CA ASN A 80 19.29 -10.57 2.83
C ASN A 80 19.61 -11.57 1.70
N VAL A 81 20.68 -11.30 0.94
CA VAL A 81 21.10 -12.16 -0.18
C VAL A 81 21.90 -13.33 0.37
N VAL A 82 21.27 -14.51 0.49
CA VAL A 82 22.00 -15.75 0.82
C VAL A 82 22.66 -16.25 -0.45
N LYS A 83 23.99 -16.24 -0.48
CA LYS A 83 24.77 -16.85 -1.56
C LYS A 83 24.69 -18.37 -1.41
N LEU A 84 24.03 -19.04 -2.35
CA LEU A 84 24.10 -20.49 -2.49
C LEU A 84 25.48 -20.85 -3.06
N HIS A 85 26.47 -20.97 -2.18
CA HIS A 85 27.73 -21.65 -2.50
C HIS A 85 27.74 -22.97 -1.74
N GLY A 86 27.71 -24.10 -2.47
CA GLY A 86 27.98 -25.41 -1.88
C GLY A 86 26.84 -26.43 -1.86
N LEU A 87 25.92 -26.44 -2.84
CA LEU A 87 25.25 -27.69 -3.18
C LEU A 87 26.28 -28.57 -3.90
N SER A 88 27.16 -29.23 -3.15
CA SER A 88 27.96 -30.31 -3.71
C SER A 88 27.05 -31.53 -3.85
N ASP A 89 26.88 -31.99 -5.08
CA ASP A 89 26.30 -33.29 -5.39
C ASP A 89 27.15 -34.37 -4.74
N LYS A 90 26.77 -34.80 -3.53
CA LYS A 90 27.30 -36.02 -2.94
C LYS A 90 26.57 -37.17 -3.61
N LYS A 91 27.20 -37.71 -4.66
CA LYS A 91 26.80 -38.96 -5.31
C LYS A 91 26.96 -40.08 -4.28
N ASP A 92 25.84 -40.67 -3.85
CA ASP A 92 25.84 -41.93 -3.10
C ASP A 92 26.60 -43.00 -3.89
N LYS A 93 27.56 -43.63 -3.23
CA LYS A 93 28.15 -44.91 -3.66
C LYS A 93 28.51 -45.72 -2.43
N ASP A 94 27.71 -46.79 -2.26
CA ASP A 94 27.95 -48.12 -1.67
C ASP A 94 28.86 -48.25 -0.44
#